data_AF-A0A3C0EBD5-F1
#
_entry.id   AF-A0A3C0EBD5-F1
#
_cell.length_a   1.000
_cell.length_b   1.000
_cell.length_c   1.000
_cell.angle_alpha   90.00
_cell.angle_beta   90.00
_cell.angle_gamma   90.00
#
_symmetry.space_group_name_H-M   'P 1'
#
loop_
_entity.id
_entity.type
_entity.pdbx_description
1 polymer ?
#
loop_
_entity_poly.entity_id
_entity_poly.type
_entity_poly.pdbx_seq_one_letter_code
_entity_poly.pdbx_strand_id
1 'polypeptide(L)'
;MITESTLIENRYFDSVFLMRVSKRLSEQPGINYAALIMGTPKNIQILADAGYDGIDGLGASSNDLVVSLKADSSDEARLVVDSLEQFLVRDSARPTTQTVRSLEQALTQQPDSNIALVSVPGEFAAREARQALQNGLNVFLFSDHVPVEDELSLKRLAMEKGLLLMGPDCGTSIIGGVGLGFANAVRRGPVGVIGASGTGTQEVTSLIHRWGSGISHAIGVGGRDLSDDIGAISTRQAINALERDSDTEVILLVSKPPGAATTALVNERIAACSKPVVTCYLGSKEDEAPISVNVTVVRNLDHAATSAIRLGGGIRVDENSSVDIDTLEREAARLKPAQKFIRGVFSGGTLCYQAQQALRDTGLTVYSNEPLERGLKLPDSSSSIEHTLVDMGADEFTEGKPHPMVDSTQRIQRILSEANDPEVGVILLDCVLGYVAAEDPAGDIAPAISEAKRIARKRSEHLTIVASVCGTELDHQGLEAQVNVLEEAGAIVFTSGFQAARFASGLVTGREE
;
A
#
# COMPACT_ATOMS: atom_id res chain seq x y z
N MET A 1 31.75 12.11 7.24
CA MET A 1 30.51 12.41 6.52
C MET A 1 30.35 13.92 6.51
N ILE A 2 30.20 14.47 5.32
CA ILE A 2 30.00 15.89 5.08
C ILE A 2 28.65 16.09 4.39
N THR A 3 28.05 17.27 4.57
CA THR A 3 26.81 17.64 3.88
C THR A 3 27.12 18.72 2.85
N GLU A 4 26.76 18.48 1.59
CA GLU A 4 26.85 19.46 0.50
C GLU A 4 25.45 19.71 -0.04
N SER A 5 25.05 20.97 -0.06
CA SER A 5 23.70 21.40 -0.46
C SER A 5 23.79 22.39 -1.61
N THR A 6 22.97 22.18 -2.64
CA THR A 6 22.90 23.04 -3.83
C THR A 6 21.45 23.37 -4.18
N LEU A 7 21.28 24.51 -4.84
CA LEU A 7 19.99 25.03 -5.29
C LEU A 7 19.95 25.04 -6.81
N ILE A 8 18.87 24.54 -7.39
CA ILE A 8 18.56 24.67 -8.80
C ILE A 8 17.30 25.52 -8.94
N GLU A 9 17.49 26.73 -9.46
CA GLU A 9 16.43 27.71 -9.59
C GLU A 9 15.36 27.31 -10.62
N ASN A 10 14.09 27.65 -10.33
CA ASN A 10 12.95 27.54 -11.23
C ASN A 10 12.75 26.14 -11.85
N ARG A 11 13.03 25.08 -11.07
CA ARG A 11 12.94 23.71 -11.55
C ARG A 11 12.02 22.87 -10.70
N TYR A 12 10.83 22.63 -11.25
CA TYR A 12 9.78 21.89 -10.57
C TYR A 12 9.70 20.44 -11.04
N PHE A 13 9.64 19.52 -10.07
CA PHE A 13 9.35 18.11 -10.28
C PHE A 13 8.35 17.64 -9.22
N ASP A 14 7.58 16.59 -9.55
CA ASP A 14 6.72 15.95 -8.56
C ASP A 14 7.56 15.20 -7.51
N SER A 15 7.02 15.10 -6.29
CA SER A 15 7.74 14.51 -5.17
C SER A 15 8.18 13.07 -5.43
N VAL A 16 7.37 12.27 -6.13
CA VAL A 16 7.71 10.86 -6.44
C VAL A 16 8.92 10.78 -7.37
N PHE A 17 8.98 11.62 -8.40
CA PHE A 17 10.15 11.73 -9.26
C PHE A 17 11.39 12.12 -8.46
N LEU A 18 11.30 13.16 -7.62
CA LEU A 18 12.43 13.60 -6.80
C LEU A 18 12.90 12.53 -5.80
N MET A 19 11.98 11.75 -5.24
CA MET A 19 12.30 10.64 -4.34
C MET A 19 13.03 9.51 -5.07
N ARG A 20 12.57 9.13 -6.28
CA ARG A 20 13.27 8.14 -7.12
C ARG A 20 14.68 8.60 -7.50
N VAL A 21 14.83 9.89 -7.81
CA VAL A 21 16.14 10.47 -8.10
C VAL A 21 17.02 10.49 -6.84
N SER A 22 16.48 10.86 -5.68
CA SER A 22 17.19 10.81 -4.40
C SER A 22 17.73 9.41 -4.09
N LYS A 23 16.94 8.38 -4.36
CA LYS A 23 17.37 6.98 -4.19
C LYS A 23 18.55 6.64 -5.12
N ARG A 24 18.42 6.89 -6.43
CA ARG A 24 19.49 6.67 -7.42
C ARG A 24 20.78 7.41 -7.11
N LEU A 25 20.67 8.60 -6.52
CA LEU A 25 21.82 9.40 -6.08
C LEU A 25 22.46 8.83 -4.81
N SER A 26 21.66 8.30 -3.90
CA SER A 26 22.14 7.59 -2.69
C SER A 26 22.84 6.27 -3.02
N GLU A 27 22.58 5.70 -4.20
CA GLU A 27 23.27 4.49 -4.70
C GLU A 27 24.63 4.80 -5.36
N GLN A 28 25.00 6.08 -5.52
CA GLN A 28 26.27 6.45 -6.12
C GLN A 28 27.45 6.21 -5.16
N PRO A 29 28.64 5.83 -5.66
CA PRO A 29 29.83 5.65 -4.83
C PRO A 29 30.15 6.90 -3.99
N GLY A 30 30.35 6.71 -2.69
CA GLY A 30 30.71 7.78 -1.76
C GLY A 30 29.53 8.63 -1.27
N ILE A 31 28.30 8.35 -1.70
CA ILE A 31 27.09 9.00 -1.19
C ILE A 31 26.39 8.06 -0.20
N ASN A 32 26.18 8.53 1.03
CA ASN A 32 25.49 7.76 2.06
C ASN A 32 23.99 8.06 2.05
N TYR A 33 23.62 9.32 1.83
CA TYR A 33 22.22 9.77 1.71
C TYR A 33 22.10 10.95 0.76
N ALA A 34 21.04 10.98 -0.04
CA ALA A 34 20.66 12.12 -0.86
C ALA A 34 19.22 12.53 -0.59
N ALA A 35 18.97 13.83 -0.56
CA ALA A 35 17.66 14.42 -0.43
C ALA A 35 17.42 15.45 -1.54
N LEU A 36 16.39 15.22 -2.34
CA LEU A 36 15.89 16.18 -3.34
C LEU A 36 14.47 16.57 -2.99
N ILE A 37 14.25 17.86 -2.79
CA ILE A 37 12.96 18.41 -2.39
C ILE A 37 12.67 19.71 -3.14
N MET A 38 11.39 20.07 -3.23
CA MET A 38 11.02 21.44 -3.57
C MET A 38 11.32 22.37 -2.38
N GLY A 39 11.84 23.57 -2.63
CA GLY A 39 12.27 24.57 -1.64
C GLY A 39 11.15 25.25 -0.86
N THR A 40 10.10 24.53 -0.48
CA THR A 40 9.05 25.05 0.39
C THR A 40 9.57 25.17 1.83
N PRO A 41 9.13 26.16 2.63
CA PRO A 41 9.59 26.32 4.01
C PRO A 41 9.45 25.06 4.87
N LYS A 42 8.37 24.29 4.67
CA LYS A 42 8.13 23.02 5.35
C LYS A 42 9.19 21.98 4.98
N ASN A 43 9.50 21.82 3.70
CA ASN A 43 10.48 20.81 3.27
C ASN A 43 11.90 21.17 3.72
N ILE A 44 12.24 22.46 3.71
CA ILE A 44 13.51 22.95 4.23
C ILE A 44 13.65 22.59 5.71
N GLN A 45 12.60 22.84 6.50
CA GLN A 45 12.57 22.46 7.92
C GLN A 45 12.71 20.94 8.10
N ILE A 46 12.01 20.13 7.30
CA ILE A 46 12.11 18.66 7.34
C ILE A 46 13.55 18.20 7.10
N LEU A 47 14.27 18.78 6.14
CA LEU A 47 15.66 18.40 5.90
C LEU A 47 16.62 18.88 6.99
N ALA A 48 16.40 20.08 7.53
CA ALA A 48 17.15 20.56 8.67
C ALA A 48 16.99 19.62 9.89
N ASP A 49 15.76 19.20 10.18
CA ASP A 49 15.44 18.27 11.27
C ASP A 49 16.03 16.86 11.01
N ALA A 50 16.13 16.45 9.75
CA ALA A 50 16.83 15.23 9.32
C ALA A 50 18.37 15.36 9.33
N GLY A 51 18.89 16.49 9.82
CA GLY A 51 20.31 16.75 10.01
C GLY A 51 21.07 17.04 8.73
N TYR A 52 20.43 17.64 7.72
CA TYR A 52 21.11 18.18 6.56
C TYR A 52 21.44 19.66 6.76
N ASP A 53 22.73 19.97 6.84
CA ASP A 53 23.21 21.32 7.15
C ASP A 53 23.31 22.22 5.90
N GLY A 54 23.27 23.54 6.14
CA GLY A 54 23.53 24.55 5.11
C GLY A 54 22.38 24.83 4.14
N ILE A 55 21.22 24.20 4.34
CA ILE A 55 20.05 24.34 3.45
C ILE A 55 19.34 25.68 3.66
N ASP A 56 19.20 26.14 4.90
CA ASP A 56 18.53 27.41 5.23
C ASP A 56 19.24 28.63 4.58
N GLY A 57 20.55 28.52 4.37
CA GLY A 57 21.38 29.55 3.73
C GLY A 57 21.16 29.67 2.22
N LEU A 58 20.42 28.76 1.58
CA LEU A 58 20.21 28.76 0.13
C LEU A 58 19.12 29.74 -0.33
N GLY A 59 18.23 30.19 0.57
CA GLY A 59 17.16 31.13 0.20
C GLY A 59 16.15 30.58 -0.82
N ALA A 60 15.94 29.27 -0.81
CA ALA A 60 15.08 28.57 -1.77
C ALA A 60 13.61 29.02 -1.70
N SER A 61 12.95 29.09 -2.85
CA SER A 61 11.51 29.28 -2.98
C SER A 61 10.81 27.96 -3.32
N SER A 62 9.48 27.93 -3.24
CA SER A 62 8.66 26.76 -3.59
C SER A 62 8.82 26.27 -5.04
N ASN A 63 9.42 27.08 -5.92
CA ASN A 63 9.68 26.73 -7.32
C ASN A 63 11.09 26.19 -7.56
N ASP A 64 11.95 26.21 -6.54
CA ASP A 64 13.35 25.80 -6.66
C ASP A 64 13.55 24.38 -6.15
N LEU A 65 14.45 23.65 -6.79
CA LEU A 65 14.85 22.32 -6.38
C LEU A 65 16.07 22.43 -5.46
N VAL A 66 15.94 21.92 -4.24
CA VAL A 66 17.05 21.79 -3.29
C VAL A 66 17.55 20.36 -3.35
N VAL A 67 18.87 20.23 -3.49
CA VAL A 67 19.57 18.95 -3.47
C VAL A 67 20.58 18.97 -2.34
N SER A 68 20.49 18.02 -1.42
CA SER A 68 21.43 17.88 -0.30
C SER A 68 21.97 16.46 -0.23
N LEU A 69 23.30 16.33 -0.22
CA LEU A 69 24.02 15.06 -0.24
C LEU A 69 24.85 14.91 1.03
N LYS A 70 24.69 13.80 1.74
CA LYS A 70 25.59 13.33 2.79
C LYS A 70 26.56 12.34 2.17
N ALA A 71 27.83 12.71 2.11
CA ALA A 71 28.87 11.95 1.43
C ALA A 71 30.07 11.67 2.35
N ASP A 72 30.88 10.69 1.95
CA ASP A 72 32.12 10.35 2.63
C ASP A 72 33.17 11.46 2.46
N SER A 73 33.17 12.17 1.31
CA SER A 73 34.04 13.32 0.99
C SER A 73 33.39 14.41 0.11
N SER A 74 33.97 15.63 0.10
CA SER A 74 33.49 16.77 -0.72
C SER A 74 33.68 16.53 -2.21
N ASP A 75 34.72 15.80 -2.59
CA ASP A 75 34.98 15.48 -3.98
C ASP A 75 33.93 14.50 -4.55
N GLU A 76 33.51 13.49 -3.77
CA GLU A 76 32.44 12.56 -4.16
C GLU A 76 31.09 13.26 -4.28
N ALA A 77 30.75 14.12 -3.32
CA ALA A 77 29.54 14.93 -3.40
C ALA A 77 29.53 15.82 -4.64
N ARG A 78 30.65 16.48 -4.96
CA ARG A 78 30.77 17.34 -6.15
C ARG A 78 30.64 16.57 -7.46
N LEU A 79 31.25 15.39 -7.57
CA LEU A 79 31.12 14.55 -8.77
C LEU A 79 29.66 14.17 -9.06
N VAL A 80 28.88 13.91 -8.01
CA VAL A 80 27.46 13.60 -8.13
C VAL A 80 26.64 14.86 -8.45
N VAL A 81 26.96 16.01 -7.86
CA VAL A 81 26.33 17.29 -8.21
C VAL A 81 26.61 17.69 -9.66
N ASP A 82 27.85 17.53 -10.14
CA ASP A 82 28.24 17.85 -11.52
C ASP A 82 27.52 16.99 -12.57
N SER A 83 27.11 15.78 -12.18
CA SER A 83 26.37 14.84 -13.04
C SER A 83 24.85 14.82 -12.76
N LEU A 84 24.37 15.66 -11.83
CA LEU A 84 22.98 15.67 -11.35
C LEU A 84 21.95 15.82 -12.47
N GLU A 85 22.25 16.61 -13.50
CA GLU A 85 21.39 16.79 -14.68
C GLU A 85 21.01 15.47 -15.33
N GLN A 86 21.91 14.48 -15.37
CA GLN A 86 21.67 13.16 -15.96
C GLN A 86 20.63 12.36 -15.15
N PHE A 87 20.53 12.65 -13.85
CA PHE A 87 19.54 12.03 -12.97
C PHE A 87 18.18 12.73 -13.03
N LEU A 88 18.17 14.03 -13.37
CA LEU A 88 16.97 14.84 -13.55
C LEU A 88 16.33 14.69 -14.94
N VAL A 89 16.92 13.89 -15.84
CA VAL A 89 16.30 13.52 -17.12
C VAL A 89 15.12 12.59 -16.86
N ARG A 90 13.92 13.04 -17.24
CA ARG A 90 12.73 12.19 -17.26
C ARG A 90 12.88 11.12 -18.32
N ASP A 91 12.48 9.90 -17.97
CA ASP A 91 12.48 8.79 -18.91
C ASP A 91 11.60 9.14 -20.13
N SER A 92 12.24 9.26 -21.29
CA SER A 92 11.65 9.81 -22.53
C SER A 92 10.62 8.89 -23.19
N ALA A 93 10.39 7.71 -22.61
CA ALA A 93 9.38 6.75 -23.04
C ALA A 93 7.95 7.09 -22.55
N ARG A 94 7.78 8.08 -21.65
CA ARG A 94 6.45 8.53 -21.23
C ARG A 94 5.87 9.54 -22.24
N PRO A 95 4.57 9.46 -22.58
CA PRO A 95 3.93 10.46 -23.42
C PRO A 95 4.20 11.85 -22.85
N THR A 96 4.55 12.81 -23.70
CA THR A 96 4.67 14.22 -23.32
C THR A 96 3.33 14.69 -22.77
N THR A 97 3.14 14.61 -21.47
CA THR A 97 1.97 15.18 -20.80
C THR A 97 2.12 16.69 -20.85
N GLN A 98 1.17 17.35 -21.50
CA GLN A 98 1.04 18.81 -21.40
C GLN A 98 0.73 19.14 -19.94
N THR A 99 1.63 19.88 -19.30
CA THR A 99 1.44 20.34 -17.92
C THR A 99 0.82 21.72 -17.96
N VAL A 100 -0.28 21.90 -17.21
CA VAL A 100 -0.94 23.19 -16.99
C VAL A 100 -0.82 23.60 -15.52
N ARG A 101 -1.13 24.87 -15.21
CA ARG A 101 -0.97 25.42 -13.85
C ARG A 101 -2.26 25.48 -13.04
N SER A 102 -3.42 25.22 -13.65
CA SER A 102 -4.71 25.22 -12.97
C SER A 102 -5.68 24.23 -13.58
N LEU A 103 -6.68 23.82 -12.79
CA LEU A 103 -7.77 22.97 -13.24
C LEU A 103 -8.57 23.61 -14.39
N GLU A 104 -8.80 24.93 -14.32
CA GLU A 104 -9.52 25.66 -15.38
C GLU A 104 -8.79 25.59 -16.72
N GLN A 105 -7.46 25.74 -16.72
CA GLN A 105 -6.65 25.55 -17.92
C GLN A 105 -6.70 24.10 -18.42
N ALA A 106 -6.68 23.13 -17.50
CA ALA A 106 -6.80 21.71 -17.84
C ALA A 106 -8.13 21.43 -18.56
N LEU A 107 -9.24 21.92 -18.01
CA LEU A 107 -10.58 21.73 -18.58
C LEU A 107 -10.78 22.49 -19.89
N THR A 108 -10.08 23.60 -20.09
CA THR A 108 -10.08 24.29 -21.39
C THR A 108 -9.40 23.43 -22.47
N GLN A 109 -8.32 22.73 -22.12
CA GLN A 109 -7.56 21.87 -23.05
C GLN A 109 -8.18 20.47 -23.21
N GLN A 110 -8.84 19.96 -22.17
CA GLN A 110 -9.45 18.64 -22.11
C GLN A 110 -10.87 18.74 -21.51
N PRO A 111 -11.83 19.29 -22.26
CA PRO A 111 -13.19 19.55 -21.77
C PRO A 111 -13.98 18.28 -21.44
N ASP A 112 -13.59 17.14 -22.01
CA ASP A 112 -14.25 15.85 -21.80
C ASP A 112 -13.69 15.07 -20.61
N SER A 113 -12.77 15.66 -19.84
CA SER A 113 -12.26 15.07 -18.60
C SER A 113 -13.40 14.81 -17.62
N ASN A 114 -13.42 13.64 -16.98
CA ASN A 114 -14.50 13.24 -16.08
C ASN A 114 -14.02 12.87 -14.66
N ILE A 115 -12.70 12.81 -14.44
CA ILE A 115 -12.06 12.49 -13.16
C ILE A 115 -10.91 13.48 -12.92
N ALA A 116 -10.81 14.01 -11.71
CA ALA A 116 -9.64 14.72 -11.20
C ALA A 116 -8.91 13.87 -10.15
N LEU A 117 -7.61 13.65 -10.34
CA LEU A 117 -6.73 13.07 -9.32
C LEU A 117 -6.09 14.19 -8.51
N VAL A 118 -6.34 14.21 -7.21
CA VAL A 118 -5.83 15.23 -6.28
C VAL A 118 -4.84 14.56 -5.31
N SER A 119 -3.58 14.97 -5.40
CA SER A 119 -2.46 14.46 -4.59
C SER A 119 -1.57 15.60 -4.05
N VAL A 120 -2.19 16.74 -3.71
CA VAL A 120 -1.53 17.88 -3.06
C VAL A 120 -1.42 17.66 -1.54
N PRO A 121 -0.65 18.44 -0.78
CA PRO A 121 -0.66 18.34 0.69
C PRO A 121 -2.08 18.47 1.28
N GLY A 122 -2.37 17.71 2.34
CA GLY A 122 -3.72 17.57 2.91
C GLY A 122 -4.43 18.89 3.21
N GLU A 123 -3.69 19.88 3.70
CA GLU A 123 -4.20 21.23 4.00
C GLU A 123 -4.80 21.97 2.79
N PHE A 124 -4.39 21.62 1.57
CA PHE A 124 -4.91 22.19 0.33
C PHE A 124 -5.90 21.26 -0.39
N ALA A 125 -5.91 19.98 -0.05
CA ALA A 125 -6.58 18.94 -0.83
C ALA A 125 -8.10 19.12 -0.86
N ALA A 126 -8.70 19.54 0.26
CA ALA A 126 -10.14 19.81 0.32
C ALA A 126 -10.59 20.93 -0.64
N ARG A 127 -9.76 21.97 -0.80
CA ARG A 127 -10.04 23.08 -1.73
C ARG A 127 -10.03 22.59 -3.18
N GLU A 128 -8.99 21.88 -3.57
CA GLU A 128 -8.83 21.36 -4.94
C GLU A 128 -9.94 20.36 -5.28
N ALA A 129 -10.27 19.44 -4.35
CA ALA A 129 -11.37 18.50 -4.51
C ALA A 129 -12.72 19.21 -4.67
N ARG A 130 -12.99 20.24 -3.86
CA ARG A 130 -14.23 21.03 -3.98
C ARG A 130 -14.34 21.70 -5.33
N GLN A 131 -13.24 22.30 -5.82
CA GLN A 131 -13.22 22.94 -7.14
C GLN A 131 -13.49 21.92 -8.25
N ALA A 132 -12.89 20.73 -8.18
CA ALA A 132 -13.14 19.67 -9.16
C ALA A 132 -14.61 19.20 -9.16
N LEU A 133 -15.19 18.93 -7.99
CA LEU A 133 -16.61 18.58 -7.86
C LEU A 133 -17.54 19.68 -8.38
N GLN A 134 -17.21 20.95 -8.10
CA GLN A 134 -17.99 22.09 -8.60
C GLN A 134 -17.99 22.17 -10.14
N ASN A 135 -16.88 21.77 -10.77
CA ASN A 135 -16.73 21.71 -12.23
C ASN A 135 -17.24 20.40 -12.85
N GLY A 136 -17.95 19.55 -12.11
CA GLY A 136 -18.59 18.36 -12.67
C GLY A 136 -17.68 17.14 -12.79
N LEU A 137 -16.52 17.14 -12.13
CA LEU A 137 -15.58 16.02 -12.16
C LEU A 137 -15.81 15.09 -10.97
N ASN A 138 -15.72 13.78 -11.21
CA ASN A 138 -15.47 12.84 -10.12
C ASN A 138 -14.07 13.11 -9.56
N VAL A 139 -13.83 12.77 -8.29
CA VAL A 139 -12.56 13.07 -7.65
C VAL A 139 -11.97 11.81 -7.05
N PHE A 140 -10.71 11.52 -7.40
CA PHE A 140 -9.83 10.63 -6.68
C PHE A 140 -8.95 11.46 -5.76
N LEU A 141 -9.21 11.42 -4.47
CA LEU A 141 -8.53 12.19 -3.44
C LEU A 141 -7.53 11.28 -2.73
N PHE A 142 -6.31 11.25 -3.29
CA PHE A 142 -5.19 10.48 -2.75
C PHE A 142 -4.69 11.06 -1.44
N SER A 143 -4.68 12.39 -1.35
CA SER A 143 -4.20 13.12 -0.18
C SER A 143 -4.88 12.67 1.10
N ASP A 144 -4.07 12.43 2.13
CA ASP A 144 -4.52 12.21 3.50
C ASP A 144 -4.41 13.52 4.32
N HIS A 145 -4.66 13.46 5.64
CA HIS A 145 -4.67 14.58 6.58
C HIS A 145 -5.72 15.65 6.24
N VAL A 146 -6.82 15.22 5.59
CA VAL A 146 -8.00 16.04 5.36
C VAL A 146 -8.95 15.90 6.56
N PRO A 147 -9.41 16.99 7.19
CA PRO A 147 -10.33 16.93 8.32
C PRO A 147 -11.62 16.16 8.00
N VAL A 148 -12.16 15.44 8.99
CA VAL A 148 -13.39 14.64 8.85
C VAL A 148 -14.57 15.50 8.37
N GLU A 149 -14.68 16.74 8.82
CA GLU A 149 -15.76 17.64 8.40
C GLU A 149 -15.65 18.08 6.94
N ASP A 150 -14.42 18.25 6.44
CA ASP A 150 -14.18 18.52 5.03
C ASP A 150 -14.50 17.30 4.18
N GLU A 151 -14.09 16.10 4.60
CA GLU A 151 -14.47 14.85 3.95
C GLU A 151 -15.99 14.71 3.84
N LEU A 152 -16.71 14.86 4.97
CA LEU A 152 -18.16 14.76 5.00
C LEU A 152 -18.83 15.81 4.10
N SER A 153 -18.34 17.07 4.12
CA SER A 153 -18.82 18.15 3.25
C SER A 153 -18.61 17.82 1.77
N LEU A 154 -17.45 17.29 1.40
CA LEU A 154 -17.11 16.95 0.01
C LEU A 154 -17.92 15.75 -0.49
N LYS A 155 -18.09 14.70 0.32
CA LYS A 155 -18.89 13.52 -0.03
C LYS A 155 -20.36 13.89 -0.24
N ARG A 156 -20.91 14.77 0.61
CA ARG A 156 -22.27 15.32 0.43
C ARG A 156 -22.39 16.13 -0.86
N LEU A 157 -21.43 17.01 -1.14
CA LEU A 157 -21.41 17.78 -2.39
C LEU A 157 -21.34 16.88 -3.63
N ALA A 158 -20.51 15.84 -3.60
CA ALA A 158 -20.42 14.86 -4.68
C ALA A 158 -21.76 14.15 -4.89
N MET A 159 -22.39 13.68 -3.81
CA MET A 159 -23.71 13.06 -3.83
C MET A 159 -24.79 13.98 -4.42
N GLU A 160 -24.86 15.25 -3.99
CA GLU A 160 -25.80 16.24 -4.51
C GLU A 160 -25.64 16.48 -6.02
N LYS A 161 -24.41 16.36 -6.53
CA LYS A 161 -24.07 16.54 -7.94
C LYS A 161 -24.15 15.26 -8.77
N GLY A 162 -24.43 14.11 -8.15
CA GLY A 162 -24.39 12.81 -8.83
C GLY A 162 -22.97 12.38 -9.24
N LEU A 163 -21.95 12.90 -8.55
CA LEU A 163 -20.53 12.59 -8.75
C LEU A 163 -20.04 11.67 -7.64
N LEU A 164 -18.89 11.05 -7.85
CA LEU A 164 -18.21 10.21 -6.87
C LEU A 164 -16.98 10.93 -6.30
N LEU A 165 -16.85 10.93 -4.97
CA LEU A 165 -15.61 11.25 -4.27
C LEU A 165 -14.99 9.96 -3.72
N MET A 166 -13.84 9.59 -4.27
CA MET A 166 -13.01 8.46 -3.85
C MET A 166 -11.93 8.98 -2.90
N GLY A 167 -12.14 8.90 -1.59
CA GLY A 167 -11.23 9.44 -0.58
C GLY A 167 -11.88 10.47 0.34
N PRO A 168 -11.12 11.23 1.16
CA PRO A 168 -9.65 11.30 1.26
C PRO A 168 -8.97 9.99 1.66
N ASP A 169 -7.63 9.97 1.63
CA ASP A 169 -6.83 8.79 1.92
C ASP A 169 -7.26 7.57 1.07
N CYS A 170 -7.45 7.83 -0.23
CA CYS A 170 -7.75 6.79 -1.19
C CYS A 170 -6.47 6.37 -1.92
N GLY A 171 -5.86 5.28 -1.47
CA GLY A 171 -4.62 4.78 -2.07
C GLY A 171 -4.79 4.12 -3.45
N THR A 172 -5.96 3.52 -3.72
CA THR A 172 -6.14 2.60 -4.87
C THR A 172 -7.50 2.76 -5.51
N SER A 173 -7.55 2.92 -6.83
CA SER A 173 -8.76 2.69 -7.65
C SER A 173 -8.38 2.25 -9.06
N ILE A 174 -9.28 1.52 -9.73
CA ILE A 174 -9.14 1.07 -11.12
C ILE A 174 -10.47 1.33 -11.83
N ILE A 175 -10.58 2.40 -12.62
CA ILE A 175 -11.83 2.80 -13.25
C ILE A 175 -11.74 2.53 -14.75
N GLY A 176 -12.54 1.60 -15.27
CA GLY A 176 -12.52 1.28 -16.71
C GLY A 176 -11.18 0.68 -17.18
N GLY A 177 -10.39 0.12 -16.26
CA GLY A 177 -9.02 -0.37 -16.53
C GLY A 177 -7.92 0.68 -16.32
N VAL A 178 -8.27 1.93 -15.99
CA VAL A 178 -7.31 2.98 -15.65
C VAL A 178 -7.00 2.95 -14.16
N GLY A 179 -5.75 2.65 -13.80
CA GLY A 179 -5.28 2.68 -12.42
C GLY A 179 -5.06 4.11 -11.90
N LEU A 180 -5.52 4.38 -10.69
CA LEU A 180 -5.36 5.64 -9.96
C LEU A 180 -4.70 5.34 -8.61
N GLY A 181 -3.61 6.06 -8.30
CA GLY A 181 -2.79 5.80 -7.12
C GLY A 181 -1.98 4.49 -7.22
N PHE A 182 -1.82 3.81 -6.10
CA PHE A 182 -1.22 2.48 -6.02
C PHE A 182 -2.20 1.44 -6.52
N ALA A 183 -2.08 1.04 -7.78
CA ALA A 183 -3.00 0.10 -8.42
C ALA A 183 -2.23 -0.89 -9.30
N ASN A 184 -2.81 -2.06 -9.56
CA ASN A 184 -2.19 -3.10 -10.38
C ASN A 184 -2.79 -3.10 -11.78
N ALA A 185 -1.98 -3.48 -12.77
CA ALA A 185 -2.46 -3.77 -14.10
C ALA A 185 -3.28 -5.06 -14.05
N VAL A 186 -4.59 -4.97 -14.26
CA VAL A 186 -5.50 -6.10 -14.18
C VAL A 186 -6.38 -6.20 -15.42
N ARG A 187 -6.80 -7.42 -15.77
CA ARG A 187 -7.65 -7.68 -16.93
C ARG A 187 -9.09 -7.26 -16.64
N ARG A 188 -9.79 -6.83 -17.68
CA ARG A 188 -11.24 -6.56 -17.64
C ARG A 188 -12.01 -7.84 -17.33
N GLY A 189 -13.09 -7.73 -16.57
CA GLY A 189 -13.97 -8.86 -16.26
C GLY A 189 -15.19 -8.43 -15.43
N PRO A 190 -15.96 -9.41 -14.91
CA PRO A 190 -17.31 -9.16 -14.41
C PRO A 190 -17.37 -8.66 -12.95
N VAL A 191 -16.25 -8.60 -12.23
CA VAL A 191 -16.25 -8.28 -10.79
C VAL A 191 -16.10 -6.78 -10.57
N GLY A 192 -17.08 -6.14 -9.94
CA GLY A 192 -16.98 -4.76 -9.45
C GLY A 192 -16.49 -4.75 -8.01
N VAL A 193 -15.36 -4.12 -7.72
CA VAL A 193 -14.77 -4.06 -6.38
C VAL A 193 -15.01 -2.69 -5.75
N ILE A 194 -15.37 -2.65 -4.47
CA ILE A 194 -15.44 -1.46 -3.63
C ILE A 194 -14.49 -1.66 -2.45
N GLY A 195 -13.60 -0.70 -2.21
CA GLY A 195 -12.57 -0.82 -1.19
C GLY A 195 -12.48 0.41 -0.29
N ALA A 196 -12.71 0.23 1.01
CA ALA A 196 -12.26 1.19 2.03
C ALA A 196 -10.87 0.79 2.56
N SER A 197 -10.02 0.32 1.64
CA SER A 197 -8.71 -0.28 1.91
C SER A 197 -7.87 -0.27 0.63
N GLY A 198 -6.71 0.39 0.63
CA GLY A 198 -5.81 0.44 -0.52
C GLY A 198 -5.24 -0.94 -0.89
N THR A 199 -4.31 -1.44 -0.08
CA THR A 199 -3.65 -2.74 -0.36
C THR A 199 -4.57 -3.94 -0.28
N GLY A 200 -5.71 -3.86 0.44
CA GLY A 200 -6.74 -4.90 0.37
C GLY A 200 -7.45 -4.93 -0.99
N THR A 201 -7.67 -3.77 -1.61
CA THR A 201 -8.18 -3.66 -2.99
C THR A 201 -7.15 -4.20 -3.99
N GLN A 202 -5.87 -3.86 -3.83
CA GLN A 202 -4.80 -4.39 -4.69
C GLN A 202 -4.72 -5.92 -4.62
N GLU A 203 -4.79 -6.49 -3.41
CA GLU A 203 -4.73 -7.94 -3.22
C GLU A 203 -5.90 -8.63 -3.90
N VAL A 204 -7.15 -8.25 -3.62
CA VAL A 204 -8.30 -8.96 -4.21
C VAL A 204 -8.35 -8.80 -5.73
N THR A 205 -8.00 -7.64 -6.27
CA THR A 205 -7.98 -7.42 -7.72
C THR A 205 -6.87 -8.23 -8.39
N SER A 206 -5.70 -8.35 -7.76
CA SER A 206 -4.59 -9.19 -8.22
C SER A 206 -4.92 -10.68 -8.14
N LEU A 207 -5.56 -11.13 -7.06
CA LEU A 207 -6.01 -12.52 -6.90
C LEU A 207 -7.10 -12.88 -7.92
N ILE A 208 -8.09 -12.00 -8.12
CA ILE A 208 -9.13 -12.17 -9.15
C ILE A 208 -8.50 -12.35 -10.53
N HIS A 209 -7.48 -11.55 -10.85
CA HIS A 209 -6.72 -11.65 -12.09
C HIS A 209 -6.00 -13.01 -12.21
N ARG A 210 -5.18 -13.33 -11.21
CA ARG A 210 -4.31 -14.51 -11.21
C ARG A 210 -5.11 -15.81 -11.22
N TRP A 211 -6.30 -15.80 -10.63
CA TRP A 211 -7.20 -16.95 -10.61
C TRP A 211 -8.18 -16.98 -11.78
N GLY A 212 -7.87 -16.26 -12.86
CA GLY A 212 -8.48 -16.46 -14.18
C GLY A 212 -9.72 -15.62 -14.46
N SER A 213 -10.05 -14.64 -13.62
CA SER A 213 -11.13 -13.67 -13.86
C SER A 213 -10.58 -12.25 -14.01
N GLY A 214 -11.44 -11.25 -14.02
CA GLY A 214 -11.07 -9.85 -14.13
C GLY A 214 -12.10 -8.94 -13.46
N ILE A 215 -11.81 -7.64 -13.48
CA ILE A 215 -12.67 -6.63 -12.84
C ILE A 215 -13.28 -5.65 -13.84
N SER A 216 -14.47 -5.16 -13.52
CA SER A 216 -15.12 -4.06 -14.22
C SER A 216 -14.61 -2.74 -13.67
N HIS A 217 -14.57 -2.58 -12.36
CA HIS A 217 -14.00 -1.42 -11.68
C HIS A 217 -13.49 -1.84 -10.30
N ALA A 218 -12.54 -1.09 -9.76
CA ALA A 218 -12.21 -1.09 -8.34
C ALA A 218 -12.35 0.35 -7.83
N ILE A 219 -13.35 0.60 -7.00
CA ILE A 219 -13.68 1.93 -6.49
C ILE A 219 -13.19 2.03 -5.05
N GLY A 220 -12.08 2.73 -4.85
CA GLY A 220 -11.61 3.11 -3.53
C GLY A 220 -12.47 4.24 -2.96
N VAL A 221 -12.92 4.12 -1.71
CA VAL A 221 -13.87 5.08 -1.10
C VAL A 221 -13.24 5.97 -0.01
N GLY A 222 -11.98 5.72 0.32
CA GLY A 222 -11.26 6.33 1.44
C GLY A 222 -11.39 5.50 2.72
N GLY A 223 -10.32 5.43 3.52
CA GLY A 223 -10.25 4.56 4.70
C GLY A 223 -11.30 4.85 5.77
N ARG A 224 -11.79 6.10 5.86
CA ARG A 224 -12.79 6.53 6.85
C ARG A 224 -14.24 6.45 6.36
N ASP A 225 -14.49 6.09 5.10
CA ASP A 225 -15.86 6.14 4.55
C ASP A 225 -16.87 5.31 5.36
N LEU A 226 -16.42 4.19 5.91
CA LEU A 226 -17.24 3.28 6.70
C LEU A 226 -17.29 3.61 8.20
N SER A 227 -16.74 4.74 8.63
CA SER A 227 -16.90 5.22 10.00
C SER A 227 -18.29 5.83 10.22
N ASP A 228 -18.72 5.87 11.49
CA ASP A 228 -19.99 6.50 11.87
C ASP A 228 -20.03 8.01 11.62
N ASP A 229 -18.88 8.67 11.57
CA ASP A 229 -18.78 10.10 11.27
C ASP A 229 -19.10 10.40 9.80
N ILE A 230 -18.81 9.46 8.89
CA ILE A 230 -19.02 9.63 7.44
C ILE A 230 -20.30 8.95 6.94
N GLY A 231 -20.59 7.73 7.42
CA GLY A 231 -21.83 7.02 7.10
C GLY A 231 -21.90 6.44 5.69
N ALA A 232 -20.79 5.87 5.19
CA ALA A 232 -20.72 5.09 3.95
C ALA A 232 -21.28 5.82 2.71
N ILE A 233 -21.07 7.13 2.60
CA ILE A 233 -21.65 7.92 1.50
C ILE A 233 -21.09 7.42 0.17
N SER A 234 -19.76 7.35 0.04
CA SER A 234 -19.11 6.96 -1.21
C SER A 234 -19.31 5.47 -1.49
N THR A 235 -19.31 4.60 -0.47
CA THR A 235 -19.63 3.17 -0.62
C THR A 235 -21.02 2.97 -1.21
N ARG A 236 -22.05 3.65 -0.69
CA ARG A 236 -23.42 3.51 -1.21
C ARG A 236 -23.55 4.06 -2.63
N GLN A 237 -22.85 5.15 -2.96
CA GLN A 237 -22.77 5.65 -4.34
C GLN A 237 -22.06 4.68 -5.27
N ALA A 238 -20.97 4.05 -4.82
CA ALA A 238 -20.23 3.04 -5.59
C ALA A 238 -21.10 1.79 -5.86
N ILE A 239 -21.87 1.31 -4.87
CA ILE A 239 -22.84 0.21 -5.09
C ILE A 239 -23.86 0.63 -6.17
N ASN A 240 -24.40 1.85 -6.12
CA ASN A 240 -25.33 2.33 -7.15
C ASN A 240 -24.71 2.37 -8.55
N ALA A 241 -23.45 2.78 -8.66
CA ALA A 241 -22.75 2.85 -9.94
C ALA A 241 -22.51 1.45 -10.51
N LEU A 242 -21.96 0.53 -9.70
CA LEU A 242 -21.67 -0.84 -10.10
C LEU A 242 -22.94 -1.65 -10.39
N GLU A 243 -24.02 -1.40 -9.66
CA GLU A 243 -25.30 -2.04 -9.94
C GLU A 243 -25.86 -1.67 -11.32
N ARG A 244 -25.62 -0.44 -11.78
CA ARG A 244 -26.08 0.04 -13.10
C ARG A 244 -25.14 -0.31 -14.25
N ASP A 245 -23.88 -0.61 -13.94
CA ASP A 245 -22.86 -0.95 -14.92
C ASP A 245 -23.14 -2.33 -15.56
N SER A 246 -23.31 -2.39 -16.88
CA SER A 246 -23.62 -3.66 -17.56
C SER A 246 -22.46 -4.65 -17.57
N ASP A 247 -21.23 -4.17 -17.34
CA ASP A 247 -20.04 -5.02 -17.31
C ASP A 247 -19.81 -5.66 -15.94
N THR A 248 -20.55 -5.24 -14.91
CA THR A 248 -20.47 -5.78 -13.55
C THR A 248 -21.56 -6.83 -13.35
N GLU A 249 -21.19 -8.06 -13.02
CA GLU A 249 -22.15 -9.13 -12.65
C GLU A 249 -22.21 -9.36 -11.13
N VAL A 250 -21.11 -9.10 -10.42
CA VAL A 250 -20.99 -9.30 -8.97
C VAL A 250 -20.22 -8.15 -8.33
N ILE A 251 -20.65 -7.74 -7.15
CA ILE A 251 -20.00 -6.68 -6.38
C ILE A 251 -19.22 -7.30 -5.22
N LEU A 252 -17.96 -6.92 -5.03
CA LEU A 252 -17.14 -7.29 -3.89
C LEU A 252 -16.82 -6.05 -3.05
N LEU A 253 -17.26 -6.01 -1.80
CA LEU A 253 -16.95 -4.96 -0.82
C LEU A 253 -15.87 -5.45 0.16
N VAL A 254 -14.75 -4.75 0.24
CA VAL A 254 -13.62 -5.04 1.13
C VAL A 254 -13.33 -3.86 2.04
N SER A 255 -13.27 -4.10 3.36
CA SER A 255 -12.89 -3.08 4.33
C SER A 255 -12.48 -3.66 5.68
N LYS A 256 -12.02 -2.78 6.57
CA LYS A 256 -12.06 -3.02 8.03
C LYS A 256 -13.54 -3.00 8.52
N PRO A 257 -13.83 -3.44 9.75
CA PRO A 257 -15.20 -3.45 10.27
C PRO A 257 -15.80 -2.03 10.28
N PRO A 258 -17.00 -1.83 9.71
CA PRO A 258 -17.69 -0.54 9.72
C PRO A 258 -18.07 -0.10 11.15
N GLY A 259 -18.31 1.20 11.32
CA GLY A 259 -18.92 1.74 12.53
C GLY A 259 -20.33 1.18 12.73
N ALA A 260 -20.76 1.04 13.99
CA ALA A 260 -21.98 0.30 14.33
C ALA A 260 -23.25 0.91 13.70
N ALA A 261 -23.33 2.25 13.61
CA ALA A 261 -24.45 2.92 12.94
C ALA A 261 -24.36 2.76 11.42
N THR A 262 -23.14 2.77 10.89
CA THR A 262 -22.86 2.66 9.45
C THR A 262 -23.11 1.25 8.92
N THR A 263 -22.87 0.21 9.71
CA THR A 263 -23.17 -1.18 9.38
C THR A 263 -24.61 -1.35 8.91
N ALA A 264 -25.58 -0.74 9.61
CA ALA A 264 -26.98 -0.81 9.23
C ALA A 264 -27.25 -0.19 7.84
N LEU A 265 -26.64 0.97 7.55
CA LEU A 265 -26.81 1.67 6.28
C LEU A 265 -26.21 0.88 5.10
N VAL A 266 -25.04 0.27 5.30
CA VAL A 266 -24.41 -0.58 4.30
C VAL A 266 -25.22 -1.84 4.08
N ASN A 267 -25.64 -2.50 5.17
CA ASN A 267 -26.41 -3.73 5.13
C ASN A 267 -27.77 -3.56 4.44
N GLU A 268 -28.47 -2.45 4.71
CA GLU A 268 -29.69 -2.09 3.99
C GLU A 268 -29.42 -1.94 2.49
N ARG A 269 -28.33 -1.25 2.12
CA ARG A 269 -28.01 -1.01 0.72
C ARG A 269 -27.62 -2.27 -0.04
N ILE A 270 -26.79 -3.14 0.53
CA ILE A 270 -26.38 -4.40 -0.12
C ILE A 270 -27.57 -5.36 -0.24
N ALA A 271 -28.46 -5.41 0.75
CA ALA A 271 -29.65 -6.26 0.70
C ALA A 271 -30.64 -5.82 -0.39
N ALA A 272 -30.69 -4.52 -0.69
CA ALA A 272 -31.47 -3.96 -1.78
C ALA A 272 -30.79 -4.06 -3.15
N CYS A 273 -29.55 -4.57 -3.24
CA CYS A 273 -28.84 -4.71 -4.50
C CYS A 273 -29.39 -5.90 -5.30
N SER A 274 -29.66 -5.65 -6.58
CA SER A 274 -30.11 -6.63 -7.57
C SER A 274 -29.01 -7.58 -8.02
N LYS A 275 -27.73 -7.19 -7.88
CA LYS A 275 -26.57 -8.03 -8.19
C LYS A 275 -26.06 -8.73 -6.93
N PRO A 276 -25.49 -9.94 -7.05
CA PRO A 276 -24.82 -10.61 -5.94
C PRO A 276 -23.73 -9.73 -5.32
N VAL A 277 -23.68 -9.71 -3.99
CA VAL A 277 -22.69 -8.95 -3.22
C VAL A 277 -21.88 -9.91 -2.35
N VAL A 278 -20.55 -9.82 -2.42
CA VAL A 278 -19.61 -10.43 -1.50
C VAL A 278 -19.10 -9.36 -0.54
N THR A 279 -19.15 -9.59 0.76
CA THR A 279 -18.60 -8.67 1.77
C THR A 279 -17.46 -9.32 2.53
N CYS A 280 -16.33 -8.63 2.62
CA CYS A 280 -15.17 -9.03 3.40
C CYS A 280 -14.80 -7.92 4.39
N TYR A 281 -15.27 -8.05 5.62
CA TYR A 281 -14.87 -7.19 6.74
C TYR A 281 -13.74 -7.85 7.50
N LEU A 282 -12.51 -7.40 7.23
CA LEU A 282 -11.31 -7.96 7.81
C LEU A 282 -11.31 -7.80 9.32
N GLY A 283 -10.71 -8.75 10.02
CA GLY A 283 -10.55 -8.70 11.47
C GLY A 283 -11.80 -9.00 12.29
N SER A 284 -13.00 -9.07 11.68
CA SER A 284 -14.21 -9.39 12.41
C SER A 284 -14.22 -10.83 12.95
N LYS A 285 -14.78 -11.01 14.16
CA LYS A 285 -14.97 -12.33 14.80
C LYS A 285 -16.33 -12.95 14.46
N GLU A 286 -17.28 -12.13 14.02
CA GLU A 286 -18.65 -12.51 13.73
C GLU A 286 -19.03 -12.10 12.30
N ASP A 287 -20.14 -12.63 11.78
CA ASP A 287 -20.64 -12.20 10.47
C ASP A 287 -21.42 -10.88 10.65
N GLU A 288 -20.79 -9.76 10.30
CA GLU A 288 -21.37 -8.41 10.50
C GLU A 288 -22.34 -7.97 9.38
N ALA A 289 -22.45 -8.75 8.31
CA ALA A 289 -23.41 -8.53 7.23
C ALA A 289 -24.56 -9.56 7.32
N PRO A 290 -25.80 -9.19 6.93
CA PRO A 290 -26.91 -10.11 6.94
C PRO A 290 -26.65 -11.23 5.94
N ILE A 291 -26.73 -12.47 6.41
CA ILE A 291 -26.81 -13.63 5.53
C ILE A 291 -28.16 -13.55 4.82
N SER A 292 -28.14 -13.07 3.57
CA SER A 292 -29.30 -13.00 2.70
C SER A 292 -29.01 -13.78 1.43
N VAL A 293 -30.05 -14.14 0.67
CA VAL A 293 -29.89 -14.95 -0.55
C VAL A 293 -28.91 -14.33 -1.56
N ASN A 294 -28.74 -13.00 -1.54
CA ASN A 294 -27.91 -12.27 -2.50
C ASN A 294 -26.60 -11.75 -1.88
N VAL A 295 -26.30 -12.07 -0.62
CA VAL A 295 -25.13 -11.58 0.11
C VAL A 295 -24.29 -12.76 0.63
N THR A 296 -23.04 -12.82 0.19
CA THR A 296 -22.05 -13.78 0.67
C THR A 296 -21.06 -13.08 1.60
N VAL A 297 -21.01 -13.52 2.86
CA VAL A 297 -20.08 -12.97 3.86
C VAL A 297 -18.85 -13.86 3.95
N VAL A 298 -17.68 -13.25 3.85
CA VAL A 298 -16.38 -13.92 3.99
C VAL A 298 -15.47 -13.11 4.90
N ARG A 299 -14.39 -13.73 5.37
CA ARG A 299 -13.52 -13.13 6.41
C ARG A 299 -12.06 -13.00 6.00
N ASN A 300 -11.70 -13.36 4.77
CA ASN A 300 -10.35 -13.18 4.26
C ASN A 300 -10.37 -12.84 2.76
N LEU A 301 -9.31 -12.19 2.31
CA LEU A 301 -9.19 -11.67 0.94
C LEU A 301 -9.20 -12.78 -0.13
N ASP A 302 -8.59 -13.92 0.15
CA ASP A 302 -8.59 -15.09 -0.74
C ASP A 302 -10.01 -15.61 -0.98
N HIS A 303 -10.77 -15.85 0.09
CA HIS A 303 -12.16 -16.28 0.03
C HIS A 303 -13.04 -15.21 -0.64
N ALA A 304 -12.73 -13.92 -0.45
CA ALA A 304 -13.42 -12.82 -1.10
C ALA A 304 -13.25 -12.85 -2.62
N ALA A 305 -12.00 -12.96 -3.08
CA ALA A 305 -11.70 -13.11 -4.50
C ALA A 305 -12.33 -14.38 -5.08
N THR A 306 -12.15 -15.55 -4.45
CA THR A 306 -12.72 -16.80 -4.98
C THR A 306 -14.25 -16.82 -5.02
N SER A 307 -14.92 -16.26 -4.00
CA SER A 307 -16.39 -16.16 -3.97
C SER A 307 -16.90 -15.22 -5.06
N ALA A 308 -16.23 -14.08 -5.26
CA ALA A 308 -16.58 -13.15 -6.34
C ALA A 308 -16.39 -13.79 -7.72
N ILE A 309 -15.28 -14.51 -7.95
CA ILE A 309 -15.04 -15.22 -9.21
C ILE A 309 -16.14 -16.25 -9.48
N ARG A 310 -16.49 -17.08 -8.49
CA ARG A 310 -17.51 -18.12 -8.62
C ARG A 310 -18.89 -17.52 -8.94
N LEU A 311 -19.27 -16.46 -8.22
CA LEU A 311 -20.54 -15.75 -8.46
C LEU A 311 -20.56 -15.01 -9.81
N GLY A 312 -19.41 -14.53 -10.28
CA GLY A 312 -19.23 -13.96 -11.61
C GLY A 312 -19.17 -14.99 -12.76
N GLY A 313 -19.44 -16.27 -12.50
CA GLY A 313 -19.49 -17.34 -13.51
C GLY A 313 -18.17 -18.11 -13.72
N GLY A 314 -17.14 -17.87 -12.90
CA GLY A 314 -15.88 -18.62 -12.94
C GLY A 314 -16.03 -20.06 -12.42
N ILE A 315 -15.72 -21.04 -13.27
CA ILE A 315 -15.92 -22.47 -12.96
C ILE A 315 -14.71 -23.09 -12.25
N ARG A 316 -13.50 -22.61 -12.53
CA ARG A 316 -12.25 -23.09 -11.93
C ARG A 316 -11.49 -21.92 -11.33
N VAL A 317 -11.12 -22.07 -10.06
CA VAL A 317 -10.34 -21.10 -9.28
C VAL A 317 -9.14 -21.86 -8.73
N ASP A 318 -7.93 -21.49 -9.13
CA ASP A 318 -6.71 -22.13 -8.64
C ASP A 318 -6.21 -21.45 -7.36
N GLU A 319 -6.90 -21.75 -6.26
CA GLU A 319 -6.63 -21.18 -4.94
C GLU A 319 -5.49 -21.89 -4.18
N ASN A 320 -4.92 -22.95 -4.76
CA ASN A 320 -3.91 -23.75 -4.11
C ASN A 320 -2.59 -22.97 -3.98
N SER A 321 -1.93 -23.13 -2.82
CA SER A 321 -0.55 -22.67 -2.67
C SER A 321 0.39 -23.58 -3.46
N SER A 322 1.42 -22.98 -4.08
CA SER A 322 2.55 -23.71 -4.66
C SER A 322 3.46 -24.33 -3.59
N VAL A 323 3.35 -23.88 -2.34
CA VAL A 323 4.14 -24.39 -1.21
C VAL A 323 3.43 -25.60 -0.60
N ASP A 324 4.13 -26.74 -0.58
CA ASP A 324 3.61 -27.99 -0.05
C ASP A 324 3.64 -28.06 1.50
N ILE A 325 2.85 -28.99 2.05
CA ILE A 325 2.79 -29.25 3.50
C ILE A 325 4.15 -29.74 4.01
N ASP A 326 4.89 -30.52 3.22
CA ASP A 326 6.21 -31.04 3.58
C ASP A 326 7.23 -29.90 3.84
N THR A 327 7.07 -28.75 3.18
CA THR A 327 7.90 -27.56 3.44
C THR A 327 7.66 -26.98 4.83
N LEU A 328 6.41 -27.01 5.32
CA LEU A 328 6.09 -26.57 6.68
C LEU A 328 6.82 -27.42 7.71
N GLU A 329 6.74 -28.74 7.58
CA GLU A 329 7.39 -29.68 8.50
C GLU A 329 8.92 -29.54 8.48
N ARG A 330 9.51 -29.41 7.27
CA ARG A 330 10.96 -29.23 7.11
C ARG A 330 11.46 -27.94 7.74
N GLU A 331 10.77 -26.83 7.54
CA GLU A 331 11.15 -25.56 8.14
C GLU A 331 10.91 -25.56 9.65
N ALA A 332 9.81 -26.18 10.11
CA ALA A 332 9.51 -26.28 11.53
C ALA A 332 10.57 -27.07 12.30
N ALA A 333 11.06 -28.18 11.73
CA ALA A 333 12.08 -29.04 12.35
C ALA A 333 13.46 -28.36 12.50
N ARG A 334 13.71 -27.26 11.79
CA ARG A 334 15.00 -26.55 11.80
C ARG A 334 15.08 -25.44 12.84
N LEU A 335 13.93 -24.96 13.33
CA LEU A 335 13.91 -23.89 14.33
C LEU A 335 14.14 -24.47 15.73
N LYS A 336 14.88 -23.72 16.55
CA LYS A 336 15.16 -24.11 17.94
C LYS A 336 13.96 -23.85 18.86
N PRO A 337 13.89 -24.49 20.04
CA PRO A 337 12.83 -24.22 21.03
C PRO A 337 12.73 -22.75 21.48
N ALA A 338 13.83 -21.99 21.44
CA ALA A 338 13.82 -20.56 21.75
C ALA A 338 13.21 -19.69 20.63
N GLN A 339 13.13 -20.20 19.40
CA GLN A 339 12.67 -19.45 18.22
C GLN A 339 11.16 -19.57 18.07
N LYS A 340 10.45 -18.80 18.88
CA LYS A 340 9.00 -18.88 19.06
C LYS A 340 8.24 -17.79 18.33
N PHE A 341 8.88 -16.66 18.05
CA PHE A 341 8.16 -15.48 17.60
C PHE A 341 8.15 -15.27 16.10
N ILE A 342 7.07 -14.64 15.64
CA ILE A 342 6.87 -14.16 14.28
C ILE A 342 7.02 -12.64 14.31
N ARG A 343 7.82 -12.10 13.39
CA ARG A 343 8.01 -10.65 13.18
C ARG A 343 7.56 -10.27 11.79
N GLY A 344 6.60 -9.37 11.67
CA GLY A 344 6.06 -8.89 10.40
C GLY A 344 6.56 -7.51 10.06
N VAL A 345 7.03 -7.30 8.83
CA VAL A 345 7.46 -5.98 8.34
C VAL A 345 6.72 -5.69 7.04
N PHE A 346 5.58 -5.03 7.13
CA PHE A 346 4.67 -4.84 6.02
C PHE A 346 4.80 -3.45 5.39
N SER A 347 4.71 -3.38 4.07
CA SER A 347 4.50 -2.13 3.32
C SER A 347 3.03 -1.77 3.16
N GLY A 348 2.14 -2.77 3.19
CA GLY A 348 0.71 -2.60 3.04
C GLY A 348 -0.05 -2.81 4.34
N GLY A 349 -0.68 -1.76 4.87
CA GLY A 349 -1.41 -1.82 6.14
C GLY A 349 -2.56 -2.82 6.19
N THR A 350 -3.31 -2.99 5.09
CA THR A 350 -4.37 -4.01 5.07
C THR A 350 -3.83 -5.44 5.00
N LEU A 351 -2.69 -5.65 4.33
CA LEU A 351 -2.02 -6.95 4.32
C LEU A 351 -1.50 -7.29 5.72
N CYS A 352 -0.93 -6.31 6.43
CA CYS A 352 -0.56 -6.43 7.84
C CYS A 352 -1.78 -6.80 8.70
N TYR A 353 -2.89 -6.10 8.53
CA TYR A 353 -4.14 -6.33 9.25
C TYR A 353 -4.72 -7.73 9.01
N GLN A 354 -4.73 -8.21 7.76
CA GLN A 354 -5.14 -9.58 7.41
C GLN A 354 -4.19 -10.64 8.01
N ALA A 355 -2.89 -10.36 8.05
CA ALA A 355 -1.90 -11.26 8.65
C ALA A 355 -2.08 -11.35 10.17
N GLN A 356 -2.34 -10.23 10.85
CA GLN A 356 -2.70 -10.23 12.28
C GLN A 356 -3.92 -11.13 12.52
N GLN A 357 -4.93 -11.06 11.63
CA GLN A 357 -6.14 -11.87 11.75
C GLN A 357 -5.82 -13.35 11.60
N ALA A 358 -5.05 -13.72 10.57
CA ALA A 358 -4.67 -15.10 10.32
C ALA A 358 -3.90 -15.74 11.48
N LEU A 359 -3.02 -14.98 12.14
CA LEU A 359 -2.29 -15.43 13.33
C LEU A 359 -3.21 -15.53 14.56
N ARG A 360 -4.04 -14.51 14.82
CA ARG A 360 -5.02 -14.52 15.91
C ARG A 360 -5.97 -15.70 15.81
N ASP A 361 -6.44 -16.02 14.61
CA ASP A 361 -7.37 -17.13 14.38
C ASP A 361 -6.71 -18.51 14.62
N THR A 362 -5.39 -18.57 14.80
CA THR A 362 -4.66 -19.75 15.30
C THR A 362 -4.42 -19.76 16.82
N GLY A 363 -4.92 -18.75 17.53
CA GLY A 363 -4.76 -18.61 18.98
C GLY A 363 -3.53 -17.80 19.41
N LEU A 364 -2.77 -17.23 18.47
CA LEU A 364 -1.59 -16.41 18.79
C LEU A 364 -1.99 -14.99 19.21
N THR A 365 -1.37 -14.48 20.26
CA THR A 365 -1.42 -13.06 20.62
C THR A 365 -0.44 -12.28 19.75
N VAL A 366 -0.91 -11.25 19.05
CA VAL A 366 -0.10 -10.47 18.10
C VAL A 366 -0.18 -8.99 18.42
N TYR A 367 0.97 -8.36 18.66
CA TYR A 367 1.12 -6.92 18.83
C TYR A 367 1.32 -6.22 17.49
N SER A 368 0.88 -4.98 17.39
CA SER A 368 1.08 -4.16 16.19
C SER A 368 1.09 -2.68 16.52
N ASN A 369 1.71 -1.89 15.66
CA ASN A 369 1.50 -0.47 15.66
C ASN A 369 0.08 -0.13 15.17
N GLU A 370 -0.55 -0.90 14.28
CA GLU A 370 -1.97 -0.70 13.93
C GLU A 370 -2.77 -1.97 14.26
N PRO A 371 -3.08 -2.20 15.56
CA PRO A 371 -3.56 -3.49 16.03
C PRO A 371 -5.03 -3.74 15.70
N LEU A 372 -5.36 -5.01 15.44
CA LEU A 372 -6.74 -5.50 15.39
C LEU A 372 -7.52 -5.20 16.68
N GLU A 373 -6.88 -5.46 17.82
CA GLU A 373 -7.45 -5.30 19.14
C GLU A 373 -6.69 -4.19 19.87
N ARG A 374 -7.38 -3.12 20.29
CA ARG A 374 -6.74 -1.92 20.86
C ARG A 374 -5.78 -2.21 22.02
N GLY A 375 -6.01 -3.28 22.79
CA GLY A 375 -5.15 -3.71 23.90
C GLY A 375 -3.79 -4.28 23.48
N LEU A 376 -3.58 -4.54 22.18
CA LEU A 376 -2.34 -5.10 21.61
C LEU A 376 -1.53 -4.05 20.83
N LYS A 377 -1.77 -2.75 21.07
CA LYS A 377 -0.94 -1.66 20.52
C LYS A 377 0.47 -1.77 21.09
N LEU A 378 1.48 -1.66 20.22
CA LEU A 378 2.86 -1.57 20.65
C LEU A 378 3.07 -0.30 21.50
N PRO A 379 3.78 -0.39 22.65
CA PRO A 379 4.18 0.79 23.40
C PRO A 379 5.13 1.71 22.61
N ASP A 380 5.97 1.10 21.78
CA ASP A 380 6.92 1.76 20.89
C ASP A 380 6.92 1.00 19.56
N SER A 381 6.48 1.65 18.49
CA SER A 381 6.36 1.03 17.16
C SER A 381 7.71 0.62 16.56
N SER A 382 8.83 1.16 17.06
CA SER A 382 10.18 0.78 16.65
C SER A 382 10.70 -0.51 17.30
N SER A 383 10.03 -0.98 18.37
CA SER A 383 10.47 -2.11 19.18
C SER A 383 9.42 -3.23 19.18
N SER A 384 9.81 -4.42 18.74
CA SER A 384 8.94 -5.60 18.81
C SER A 384 8.94 -6.20 20.22
N ILE A 385 7.78 -6.65 20.69
CA ILE A 385 7.65 -7.56 21.84
C ILE A 385 7.41 -8.97 21.30
N GLU A 386 6.61 -9.86 21.87
CA GLU A 386 6.30 -11.22 21.33
C GLU A 386 5.78 -11.20 19.86
N HIS A 387 4.93 -12.09 19.36
CA HIS A 387 4.51 -11.99 17.94
C HIS A 387 4.08 -10.55 17.58
N THR A 388 4.78 -9.94 16.62
CA THR A 388 4.66 -8.51 16.33
C THR A 388 4.61 -8.32 14.83
N LEU A 389 3.57 -7.68 14.32
CA LEU A 389 3.46 -7.32 12.90
C LEU A 389 3.35 -5.80 12.78
N VAL A 390 4.26 -5.18 12.03
CA VAL A 390 4.30 -3.73 11.89
C VAL A 390 3.89 -3.31 10.48
N ASP A 391 2.94 -2.39 10.43
CA ASP A 391 2.59 -1.62 9.25
C ASP A 391 3.56 -0.44 9.12
N MET A 392 4.56 -0.57 8.25
CA MET A 392 5.53 0.48 7.98
C MET A 392 4.94 1.62 7.13
N GLY A 393 3.68 1.49 6.67
CA GLY A 393 2.95 2.49 5.91
C GLY A 393 2.19 3.49 6.80
N ALA A 394 2.09 3.21 8.09
CA ALA A 394 1.46 4.11 9.05
C ALA A 394 2.17 5.48 9.12
N ASP A 395 1.42 6.52 9.47
CA ASP A 395 1.88 7.93 9.49
C ASP A 395 3.18 8.13 10.25
N GLU A 396 3.35 7.44 11.38
CA GLU A 396 4.56 7.52 12.22
C GLU A 396 5.86 7.10 11.49
N PHE A 397 5.75 6.31 10.42
CA PHE A 397 6.89 5.90 9.59
C PHE A 397 7.00 6.70 8.29
N THR A 398 5.95 7.41 7.88
CA THR A 398 5.88 8.08 6.58
C THR A 398 5.88 9.61 6.69
N GLU A 399 5.79 10.17 7.90
CA GLU A 399 5.93 11.61 8.10
C GLU A 399 7.31 12.11 7.64
N GLY A 400 7.30 12.99 6.63
CA GLY A 400 8.52 13.54 6.03
C GLY A 400 9.34 12.53 5.22
N LYS A 401 8.83 11.32 4.99
CA LYS A 401 9.54 10.23 4.32
C LYS A 401 8.68 9.57 3.23
N PRO A 402 9.30 8.90 2.25
CA PRO A 402 8.58 8.04 1.33
C PRO A 402 7.74 6.95 2.03
N HIS A 403 6.57 6.66 1.45
CA HIS A 403 5.81 5.47 1.79
C HIS A 403 6.63 4.20 1.47
N PRO A 404 6.59 3.14 2.30
CA PRO A 404 7.39 1.91 2.14
C PRO A 404 7.16 1.14 0.83
N MET A 405 6.04 1.36 0.14
CA MET A 405 5.78 0.77 -1.18
C MET A 405 6.59 1.45 -2.31
N VAL A 406 7.09 2.67 -2.05
CA VAL A 406 7.92 3.44 -3.00
C VAL A 406 9.40 3.31 -2.65
N ASP A 407 9.72 3.25 -1.36
CA ASP A 407 11.09 3.15 -0.86
C ASP A 407 11.19 2.19 0.33
N SER A 408 12.06 1.18 0.22
CA SER A 408 12.18 0.13 1.23
C SER A 408 13.21 0.42 2.32
N THR A 409 13.83 1.61 2.39
CA THR A 409 14.95 1.89 3.30
C THR A 409 14.63 1.57 4.75
N GLN A 410 13.48 2.05 5.24
CA GLN A 410 13.05 1.79 6.63
C GLN A 410 12.66 0.32 6.84
N ARG A 411 12.08 -0.34 5.82
CA ARG A 411 11.77 -1.78 5.88
C ARG A 411 13.03 -2.61 6.00
N ILE A 412 14.08 -2.30 5.24
CA ILE A 412 15.38 -2.99 5.29
C ILE A 412 15.97 -2.90 6.69
N GLN A 413 16.01 -1.70 7.28
CA GLN A 413 16.49 -1.49 8.64
C GLN A 413 15.69 -2.32 9.65
N ARG A 414 14.35 -2.32 9.51
CA ARG A 414 13.47 -3.09 10.39
C ARG A 414 13.70 -4.60 10.25
N ILE A 415 13.78 -5.14 9.03
CA ILE A 415 14.06 -6.57 8.76
C ILE A 415 15.36 -7.00 9.45
N LEU A 416 16.42 -6.21 9.31
CA LEU A 416 17.70 -6.51 9.92
C LEU A 416 17.66 -6.42 11.45
N SER A 417 16.91 -5.46 12.00
CA SER A 417 16.69 -5.35 13.45
C SER A 417 16.02 -6.63 13.98
N GLU A 418 14.94 -7.09 13.36
CA GLU A 418 14.23 -8.31 13.78
C GLU A 418 15.11 -9.56 13.70
N ALA A 419 16.01 -9.65 12.71
CA ALA A 419 16.92 -10.77 12.59
C ALA A 419 17.97 -10.85 13.73
N ASN A 420 18.20 -9.76 14.46
CA ASN A 420 19.14 -9.75 15.58
C ASN A 420 18.58 -10.41 16.84
N ASP A 421 17.26 -10.54 16.96
CA ASP A 421 16.60 -11.19 18.08
C ASP A 421 16.66 -12.74 17.92
N PRO A 422 17.31 -13.47 18.85
CA PRO A 422 17.43 -14.93 18.77
C PRO A 422 16.11 -15.67 19.06
N GLU A 423 15.09 -15.00 19.58
CA GLU A 423 13.77 -15.59 19.83
C GLU A 423 12.88 -15.60 18.57
N VAL A 424 13.33 -14.93 17.50
CA VAL A 424 12.62 -14.87 16.22
C VAL A 424 12.88 -16.13 15.41
N GLY A 425 11.79 -16.84 15.09
CA GLY A 425 11.82 -17.97 14.18
C GLY A 425 11.41 -17.61 12.75
N VAL A 426 10.53 -16.61 12.61
CA VAL A 426 9.92 -16.26 11.32
C VAL A 426 9.91 -14.75 11.13
N ILE A 427 10.35 -14.28 9.96
CA ILE A 427 10.05 -12.92 9.48
C ILE A 427 9.05 -13.02 8.33
N LEU A 428 7.93 -12.29 8.43
CA LEU A 428 6.84 -12.25 7.46
C LEU A 428 6.84 -10.92 6.70
N LEU A 429 6.81 -10.98 5.38
CA LEU A 429 6.95 -9.82 4.48
C LEU A 429 5.85 -9.81 3.40
N ASP A 430 5.55 -8.62 2.90
CA ASP A 430 4.82 -8.38 1.65
C ASP A 430 5.71 -7.68 0.61
N CYS A 431 5.43 -7.94 -0.65
CA CYS A 431 6.02 -7.27 -1.80
C CYS A 431 4.86 -6.82 -2.69
N VAL A 432 4.61 -5.51 -2.75
CA VAL A 432 3.47 -4.94 -3.48
C VAL A 432 3.96 -4.33 -4.79
N LEU A 433 3.42 -4.81 -5.91
CA LEU A 433 3.72 -4.35 -7.26
C LEU A 433 2.68 -3.33 -7.74
N GLY A 434 2.83 -2.90 -8.99
CA GLY A 434 1.87 -2.03 -9.67
C GLY A 434 2.31 -0.58 -9.76
N TYR A 435 1.42 0.27 -10.24
CA TYR A 435 1.66 1.69 -10.45
C TYR A 435 2.08 2.38 -9.15
N VAL A 436 2.93 3.40 -9.27
CA VAL A 436 3.48 4.24 -8.18
C VAL A 436 4.44 3.51 -7.23
N ALA A 437 4.31 2.18 -7.04
CA ALA A 437 5.25 1.37 -6.28
C ALA A 437 6.69 1.46 -6.85
N ALA A 438 7.66 0.95 -6.08
CA ALA A 438 9.05 0.85 -6.50
C ALA A 438 9.16 0.08 -7.84
N GLU A 439 10.21 0.38 -8.61
CA GLU A 439 10.47 -0.29 -9.90
C GLU A 439 10.96 -1.74 -9.69
N ASP A 440 11.62 -2.02 -8.57
CA ASP A 440 12.09 -3.36 -8.18
C ASP A 440 11.94 -3.61 -6.67
N PRO A 441 10.70 -3.75 -6.16
CA PRO A 441 10.43 -3.87 -4.72
C PRO A 441 11.01 -5.15 -4.10
N ALA A 442 11.12 -6.26 -4.85
CA ALA A 442 11.77 -7.48 -4.39
C ALA A 442 13.29 -7.29 -4.31
N GLY A 443 13.91 -6.72 -5.35
CA GLY A 443 15.35 -6.45 -5.38
C GLY A 443 15.78 -5.51 -4.26
N ASP A 444 14.94 -4.55 -3.89
CA ASP A 444 15.18 -3.65 -2.76
C ASP A 444 15.37 -4.39 -1.42
N ILE A 445 14.53 -5.39 -1.13
CA ILE A 445 14.54 -6.09 0.16
C ILE A 445 15.37 -7.39 0.15
N ALA A 446 15.69 -7.95 -1.03
CA ALA A 446 16.43 -9.20 -1.18
C ALA A 446 17.80 -9.24 -0.46
N PRO A 447 18.63 -8.16 -0.50
CA PRO A 447 19.87 -8.13 0.28
C PRO A 447 19.62 -8.25 1.79
N ALA A 448 18.57 -7.59 2.30
CA ALA A 448 18.21 -7.65 3.72
C ALA A 448 17.74 -9.04 4.14
N ILE A 449 16.98 -9.73 3.28
CA ILE A 449 16.56 -11.13 3.48
C ILE A 449 17.79 -12.04 3.60
N SER A 450 18.71 -11.95 2.64
CA SER A 450 19.94 -12.76 2.62
C SER A 450 20.79 -12.52 3.87
N GLU A 451 20.93 -11.26 4.26
CA GLU A 451 21.67 -10.83 5.44
C GLU A 451 21.00 -11.29 6.75
N ALA A 452 19.68 -11.15 6.88
CA ALA A 452 18.92 -11.63 8.03
C ALA A 452 19.15 -13.13 8.27
N LYS A 453 19.11 -13.95 7.22
CA LYS A 453 19.45 -15.38 7.30
C LYS A 453 20.92 -15.61 7.64
N ARG A 454 21.84 -14.73 7.22
CA ARG A 454 23.26 -14.80 7.59
C ARG A 454 23.48 -14.47 9.07
N ILE A 455 22.73 -13.51 9.62
CA ILE A 455 22.75 -13.12 11.03
C ILE A 455 22.35 -14.31 11.91
N ALA A 456 21.22 -14.96 11.63
CA ALA A 456 20.79 -16.15 12.37
C ALA A 456 21.80 -17.31 12.26
N ARG A 457 22.33 -17.58 11.05
CA ARG A 457 23.36 -18.62 10.86
C ARG A 457 24.63 -18.37 11.67
N LYS A 458 25.06 -17.12 11.86
CA LYS A 458 26.21 -16.79 12.73
C LYS A 458 25.98 -17.19 14.19
N ARG A 459 24.73 -17.23 14.64
CA ARG A 459 24.31 -17.74 15.97
C ARG A 459 23.95 -19.23 15.96
N SER A 460 24.26 -19.94 14.87
CA SER A 460 23.86 -21.34 14.65
C SER A 460 22.34 -21.55 14.76
N GLU A 461 21.55 -20.54 14.40
CA GLU A 461 20.08 -20.56 14.36
C GLU A 461 19.57 -20.64 12.91
N HIS A 462 18.33 -21.07 12.75
CA HIS A 462 17.64 -21.05 11.46
C HIS A 462 16.62 -19.92 11.46
N LEU A 463 16.52 -19.12 10.40
CA LEU A 463 15.51 -18.07 10.28
C LEU A 463 14.71 -18.32 9.01
N THR A 464 13.42 -18.57 9.17
CA THR A 464 12.51 -18.70 8.04
C THR A 464 12.02 -17.32 7.63
N ILE A 465 12.19 -16.98 6.37
CA ILE A 465 11.64 -15.74 5.80
C ILE A 465 10.46 -16.16 4.92
N VAL A 466 9.29 -15.60 5.18
CA VAL A 466 8.06 -15.86 4.43
C VAL A 466 7.64 -14.55 3.77
N ALA A 467 7.36 -14.59 2.48
CA ALA A 467 6.92 -13.42 1.72
C ALA A 467 5.64 -13.72 0.93
N SER A 468 4.87 -12.68 0.63
CA SER A 468 3.78 -12.72 -0.36
C SER A 468 4.00 -11.64 -1.41
N VAL A 469 3.62 -11.92 -2.66
CA VAL A 469 3.71 -10.93 -3.75
C VAL A 469 2.32 -10.54 -4.23
N CYS A 470 1.95 -9.29 -3.97
CA CYS A 470 0.69 -8.66 -4.36
C CYS A 470 0.88 -7.95 -5.70
N GLY A 471 0.40 -8.56 -6.80
CA GLY A 471 0.48 -8.00 -8.14
C GLY A 471 0.15 -9.01 -9.23
N THR A 472 0.33 -8.64 -10.50
CA THR A 472 0.04 -9.49 -11.67
C THR A 472 1.22 -9.55 -12.65
N GLU A 473 1.16 -10.48 -13.60
CA GLU A 473 2.13 -10.55 -14.70
C GLU A 473 2.10 -9.35 -15.65
N LEU A 474 1.06 -8.50 -15.56
CA LEU A 474 0.93 -7.28 -16.36
C LEU A 474 1.58 -6.06 -15.69
N ASP A 475 1.94 -6.15 -14.42
CA ASP A 475 2.65 -5.09 -13.72
C ASP A 475 4.06 -4.93 -14.28
N HIS A 476 4.51 -3.67 -14.42
CA HIS A 476 5.79 -3.32 -15.08
C HIS A 476 7.02 -3.92 -14.40
N GLN A 477 6.93 -4.25 -13.12
CA GLN A 477 8.01 -4.88 -12.36
C GLN A 477 8.25 -6.36 -12.76
N GLY A 478 7.26 -7.01 -13.38
CA GLY A 478 7.31 -8.43 -13.77
C GLY A 478 7.17 -9.40 -12.60
N LEU A 479 5.96 -9.92 -12.36
CA LEU A 479 5.64 -10.78 -11.22
C LEU A 479 6.61 -11.96 -11.02
N GLU A 480 6.88 -12.74 -12.07
CA GLU A 480 7.74 -13.94 -11.98
C GLU A 480 9.19 -13.56 -11.60
N ALA A 481 9.71 -12.47 -12.15
CA ALA A 481 11.04 -11.98 -11.81
C ALA A 481 11.13 -11.56 -10.33
N GLN A 482 10.12 -10.85 -9.84
CA GLN A 482 10.04 -10.43 -8.43
C GLN A 482 9.96 -11.64 -7.48
N VAL A 483 9.19 -12.67 -7.82
CA VAL A 483 9.13 -13.92 -7.06
C VAL A 483 10.50 -14.61 -7.03
N ASN A 484 11.13 -14.78 -8.19
CA ASN A 484 12.44 -15.44 -8.29
C ASN A 484 13.51 -14.72 -7.45
N VAL A 485 13.54 -13.38 -7.47
CA VAL A 485 14.47 -12.58 -6.66
C VAL A 485 14.31 -12.84 -5.15
N LEU A 486 13.07 -12.93 -4.67
CA LEU A 486 12.80 -13.24 -3.26
C LEU A 486 13.19 -14.69 -2.90
N GLU A 487 12.90 -15.65 -3.79
CA GLU A 487 13.27 -17.06 -3.59
C GLU A 487 14.79 -17.27 -3.60
N GLU A 488 15.51 -16.61 -4.50
CA GLU A 488 16.98 -16.61 -4.57
C GLU A 488 17.62 -16.01 -3.31
N ALA A 489 17.01 -14.96 -2.74
CA ALA A 489 17.40 -14.41 -1.44
C ALA A 489 17.09 -15.37 -0.27
N GLY A 490 16.28 -16.40 -0.51
CA GLY A 490 15.95 -17.45 0.42
C GLY A 490 14.62 -17.24 1.17
N ALA A 491 13.71 -16.43 0.64
CA ALA A 491 12.33 -16.38 1.14
C ALA A 491 11.49 -17.54 0.58
N ILE A 492 10.47 -17.96 1.33
CA ILE A 492 9.39 -18.83 0.85
C ILE A 492 8.26 -17.91 0.41
N VAL A 493 7.92 -17.94 -0.87
CA VAL A 493 7.03 -16.95 -1.49
C VAL A 493 5.65 -17.55 -1.73
N PHE A 494 4.62 -16.81 -1.31
CA PHE A 494 3.22 -17.18 -1.45
C PHE A 494 2.47 -16.26 -2.42
N THR A 495 1.39 -16.79 -2.99
CA THR A 495 0.46 -16.07 -3.85
C THR A 495 -0.24 -14.93 -3.10
N SER A 496 -0.65 -15.17 -1.85
CA SER A 496 -1.40 -14.20 -1.05
C SER A 496 -0.80 -13.98 0.33
N GLY A 497 -1.09 -12.81 0.91
CA GLY A 497 -0.70 -12.48 2.29
C GLY A 497 -1.36 -13.39 3.33
N PHE A 498 -2.59 -13.86 3.07
CA PHE A 498 -3.31 -14.76 3.97
C PHE A 498 -2.63 -16.15 4.03
N GLN A 499 -2.26 -16.71 2.87
CA GLN A 499 -1.54 -17.98 2.80
C GLN A 499 -0.17 -17.89 3.50
N ALA A 500 0.58 -16.81 3.25
CA ALA A 500 1.86 -16.55 3.90
C ALA A 500 1.74 -16.50 5.45
N ALA A 501 0.74 -15.78 5.95
CA ALA A 501 0.49 -15.66 7.39
C ALA A 501 0.07 -17.00 8.03
N ARG A 502 -0.76 -17.80 7.34
CA ARG A 502 -1.15 -19.15 7.77
C ARG A 502 0.03 -20.12 7.84
N PHE A 503 0.95 -20.03 6.88
CA PHE A 503 2.17 -20.83 6.92
C PHE A 503 3.07 -20.40 8.08
N ALA A 504 3.26 -19.09 8.28
CA ALA A 504 4.05 -18.55 9.38
C ALA A 504 3.50 -18.97 10.76
N SER A 505 2.17 -18.94 10.96
CA SER A 505 1.57 -19.40 12.22
C SER A 505 1.72 -20.91 12.43
N GLY A 506 1.58 -21.71 11.37
CA GLY A 506 1.83 -23.16 11.42
C GLY A 506 3.23 -23.53 11.91
N LEU A 507 4.25 -22.74 11.53
CA LEU A 507 5.64 -22.98 11.95
C LEU A 507 5.81 -22.90 13.47
N VAL A 508 5.11 -22.01 14.15
CA VAL A 508 5.30 -21.75 15.59
C VAL A 508 4.28 -22.44 16.47
N THR A 509 3.07 -22.72 15.97
CA THR A 509 1.98 -23.39 16.72
C THR A 509 2.10 -24.91 16.70
N GLY A 510 2.66 -25.51 15.65
CA GLY A 510 2.82 -26.97 15.52
C GLY A 510 3.94 -27.58 16.37
N ARG A 511 4.41 -26.88 17.42
CA ARG A 511 5.60 -27.24 18.22
C ARG A 511 5.35 -27.41 19.71
N GLU A 512 4.10 -27.40 20.15
CA GLU A 512 3.80 -27.73 21.54
C GLU A 512 4.09 -29.22 21.78
N GLU A 513 4.97 -29.49 22.75
CA GLU A 513 5.36 -30.82 23.25
C GLU A 513 4.20 -31.59 23.90
#